data_AF-X6LH02-F1
#
_entry.id   AF-X6LH02-F1
#
_cell.length_a   1.000
_cell.length_b   1.000
_cell.length_c   1.000
_cell.angle_alpha   90.00
_cell.angle_beta   90.00
_cell.angle_gamma   90.00
#
_symmetry.space_group_name_H-M   'P 1'
#
loop_
_entity.id
_entity.type
_entity.pdbx_description
1 polymer ?
#
loop_
_entity_poly.entity_id
_entity_poly.type
_entity_poly.pdbx_seq_one_letter_code
_entity_poly.pdbx_strand_id
1 'polypeptide(L)'
;PEVDVANGIGIIKALQTCKSVKPVVLISYTALGYRMNCVRELIRTLVRIIPSIQDYLSAFAYVFTKFPDDQKQSIKAMALGTYKSIAEEEKDEGYRALLADIVEQTEDNVLAPDLLNDHPKILLKKLADPRNFIEDPSKVFQPFLTEKSKSAVNLQVEKHKANILRAFKHHHYPIVQIKLDELIALQS
;
A
#
# COMPACT_ATOMS: atom_id res chain seq x y z
N PRO A 1 -8.73 -6.28 -12.31
CA PRO A 1 -9.86 -5.90 -11.43
C PRO A 1 -10.14 -6.99 -10.39
N GLU A 2 -10.48 -8.21 -10.80
CA GLU A 2 -10.76 -9.31 -9.87
C GLU A 2 -9.51 -9.72 -9.06
N VAL A 3 -8.37 -9.90 -9.73
CA VAL A 3 -7.07 -10.16 -9.08
C VAL A 3 -6.69 -9.04 -8.11
N ASP A 4 -6.96 -7.78 -8.48
CA ASP A 4 -6.66 -6.62 -7.62
C ASP A 4 -7.54 -6.60 -6.36
N VAL A 5 -8.82 -6.96 -6.49
CA VAL A 5 -9.77 -7.11 -5.37
C VAL A 5 -9.36 -8.28 -4.48
N ALA A 6 -9.06 -9.44 -5.08
CA ALA A 6 -8.62 -10.63 -4.36
C ALA A 6 -7.31 -10.37 -3.59
N ASN A 7 -6.37 -9.65 -4.19
CA ASN A 7 -5.13 -9.24 -3.54
C ASN A 7 -5.40 -8.23 -2.43
N GLY A 8 -6.22 -7.20 -2.69
CA GLY A 8 -6.54 -6.15 -1.71
C GLY A 8 -7.30 -6.66 -0.48
N ILE A 9 -8.07 -7.74 -0.61
CA ILE A 9 -8.76 -8.38 0.52
C ILE A 9 -7.92 -9.49 1.13
N GLY A 10 -7.35 -10.37 0.30
CA GLY A 10 -6.61 -11.56 0.73
C GLY A 10 -5.31 -11.23 1.45
N ILE A 11 -4.52 -10.28 0.92
CA ILE A 11 -3.27 -9.85 1.55
C ILE A 11 -3.57 -9.18 2.89
N ILE A 12 -4.60 -8.34 2.96
CA ILE A 12 -4.98 -7.67 4.20
C ILE A 12 -5.44 -8.67 5.25
N LYS A 13 -6.29 -9.63 4.89
CA LYS A 13 -6.67 -10.70 5.82
C LYS A 13 -5.46 -11.47 6.33
N ALA A 14 -4.49 -11.80 5.45
CA ALA A 14 -3.26 -12.46 5.87
C ALA A 14 -2.47 -11.60 6.88
N LEU A 15 -2.30 -10.30 6.59
CA LEU A 15 -1.63 -9.36 7.49
C LEU A 15 -2.35 -9.25 8.84
N GLN A 16 -3.68 -9.12 8.84
CA GLN A 16 -4.50 -9.02 10.04
C GLN A 16 -4.42 -10.27 10.96
N THR A 17 -4.06 -11.44 10.41
CA THR A 17 -3.87 -12.68 11.17
C THR A 17 -2.45 -12.88 11.69
N CYS A 18 -1.51 -12.04 11.25
CA CYS A 18 -0.13 -12.10 11.75
C CYS A 18 -0.07 -11.62 13.20
N LYS A 19 0.83 -12.22 13.99
CA LYS A 19 1.09 -11.77 15.36
C LYS A 19 1.60 -10.33 15.37
N SER A 20 2.50 -9.99 14.46
CA SER A 20 3.00 -8.64 14.28
C SER A 20 3.52 -8.46 12.85
N VAL A 21 3.60 -7.22 12.38
CA VAL A 21 4.03 -6.88 11.02
C VAL A 21 5.06 -5.76 11.05
N LYS A 22 6.10 -5.88 10.24
CA LYS A 22 7.07 -4.81 9.95
C LYS A 22 6.98 -4.44 8.48
N PRO A 23 6.36 -3.30 8.13
CA PRO A 23 6.34 -2.84 6.74
C PRO A 23 7.75 -2.50 6.27
N VAL A 24 8.19 -3.14 5.17
CA VAL A 24 9.47 -2.85 4.53
C VAL A 24 9.21 -2.24 3.15
N VAL A 25 9.65 -1.00 2.97
CA VAL A 25 9.46 -0.23 1.74
C VAL A 25 10.77 -0.23 0.95
N LEU A 26 10.74 -0.89 -0.21
CA LEU A 26 11.88 -0.97 -1.12
C LEU A 26 11.84 0.21 -2.09
N ILE A 27 12.86 1.07 -2.06
CA ILE A 27 12.97 2.25 -2.92
C ILE A 27 14.16 2.06 -3.86
N SER A 28 13.89 1.84 -5.14
CA SER A 28 14.97 1.66 -6.13
C SER A 28 15.52 3.00 -6.64
N TYR A 29 16.83 3.06 -6.95
CA TYR A 29 17.46 4.23 -7.55
C TYR A 29 16.72 4.74 -8.80
N THR A 30 16.28 3.82 -9.67
CA THR A 30 15.54 4.16 -10.89
C THR A 30 14.15 4.72 -10.61
N ALA A 31 13.50 4.28 -9.53
CA ALA A 31 12.20 4.84 -9.11
C ALA A 31 12.36 6.29 -8.63
N LEU A 32 13.53 6.64 -8.12
CA LEU A 32 13.85 8.01 -7.74
C LEU A 32 14.07 8.93 -8.95
N GLY A 33 14.66 8.42 -10.03
CA GLY A 33 14.87 9.15 -11.28
C GLY A 33 13.59 9.39 -12.10
N TYR A 34 12.59 8.50 -12.02
CA TYR A 34 11.32 8.59 -12.78
C TYR A 34 10.26 9.49 -12.09
N ARG A 35 10.69 10.67 -11.62
CA ARG A 35 9.86 11.65 -10.89
C ARG A 35 9.07 11.06 -9.71
N MET A 36 9.54 9.96 -9.12
CA MET A 36 8.94 9.38 -7.92
C MET A 36 7.51 8.90 -8.07
N ASN A 37 6.93 8.81 -9.27
CA ASN A 37 5.53 8.41 -9.44
C ASN A 37 5.23 7.06 -8.78
N CYS A 38 6.17 6.11 -8.87
CA CYS A 38 6.06 4.82 -8.20
C CYS A 38 6.04 4.94 -6.66
N VAL A 39 6.86 5.85 -6.09
CA VAL A 39 6.84 6.14 -4.65
C VAL A 39 5.52 6.78 -4.27
N ARG A 40 5.02 7.75 -5.06
CA ARG A 40 3.73 8.41 -4.80
C ARG A 40 2.56 7.40 -4.74
N GLU A 41 2.47 6.53 -5.73
CA GLU A 41 1.42 5.49 -5.78
C GLU A 41 1.56 4.48 -4.63
N LEU A 42 2.79 4.14 -4.25
CA LEU A 42 3.04 3.27 -3.10
C LEU A 42 2.60 3.90 -1.79
N ILE A 43 2.96 5.16 -1.53
CA ILE A 43 2.57 5.88 -0.30
C ILE A 43 1.05 6.01 -0.23
N ARG A 44 0.39 6.39 -1.33
CA ARG A 44 -1.09 6.42 -1.38
C ARG A 44 -1.72 5.08 -1.04
N THR A 45 -1.12 4.00 -1.51
CA THR A 45 -1.57 2.64 -1.20
C THR A 45 -1.39 2.33 0.29
N LEU A 46 -0.24 2.69 0.88
CA LEU A 46 0.03 2.48 2.30
C LEU A 46 -0.92 3.27 3.20
N VAL A 47 -1.18 4.55 2.89
CA VAL A 47 -2.14 5.39 3.62
C VAL A 47 -3.56 4.81 3.54
N ARG A 48 -3.95 4.25 2.40
CA ARG A 48 -5.25 3.59 2.24
C ARG A 48 -5.38 2.31 3.07
N ILE A 49 -4.29 1.55 3.16
CA ILE A 49 -4.25 0.29 3.90
C ILE A 49 -4.13 0.54 5.42
N ILE A 50 -3.48 1.64 5.81
CA ILE A 50 -3.24 2.03 7.20
C ILE A 50 -3.72 3.47 7.37
N PRO A 51 -5.02 3.72 7.62
CA PRO A 51 -5.56 5.07 7.70
C PRO A 51 -4.88 5.97 8.74
N SER A 52 -4.45 5.37 9.85
CA SER A 52 -3.71 6.06 10.93
C SER A 52 -2.20 5.85 10.81
N ILE A 53 -1.64 5.85 9.59
CA ILE A 53 -0.23 5.50 9.34
C ILE A 53 0.76 6.30 10.18
N GLN A 54 0.41 7.53 10.55
CA GLN A 54 1.21 8.44 11.37
C GLN A 54 1.58 7.83 12.73
N ASP A 55 0.68 7.04 13.31
CA ASP A 55 0.88 6.40 14.61
C ASP A 55 1.83 5.19 14.54
N TYR A 56 2.16 4.73 13.32
CA TYR A 56 2.91 3.50 13.08
C TYR A 56 4.21 3.72 12.30
N LEU A 57 4.60 4.98 12.04
CA LEU A 57 5.79 5.32 11.23
C LEU A 57 7.07 4.67 11.75
N SER A 58 7.25 4.63 13.07
CA SER A 58 8.43 4.01 13.70
C SER A 58 8.62 2.53 13.33
N ALA A 59 7.56 1.85 12.89
CA ALA A 59 7.61 0.44 12.48
C ALA A 59 8.05 0.23 11.02
N PHE A 60 8.07 1.27 10.20
CA PHE A 60 8.49 1.19 8.81
C PHE A 60 10.01 1.11 8.70
N ALA A 61 10.47 0.28 7.76
CA ALA A 61 11.88 0.23 7.36
C ALA A 61 11.99 0.56 5.87
N TYR A 62 12.82 1.56 5.53
CA TYR A 62 13.08 1.96 4.14
C TYR A 62 14.40 1.38 3.66
N VAL A 63 14.35 0.60 2.58
CA VAL A 63 15.53 -0.04 1.99
C VAL A 63 15.76 0.53 0.59
N PHE A 64 16.88 1.24 0.43
CA PHE A 64 17.28 1.82 -0.83
C PHE A 64 18.08 0.80 -1.64
N THR A 65 17.63 0.51 -2.86
CA THR A 65 18.18 -0.59 -3.67
C THR A 65 18.67 -0.10 -5.02
N LYS A 66 19.61 -0.84 -5.63
CA LYS A 66 20.18 -0.56 -6.96
C LYS A 66 20.88 0.80 -7.04
N PHE A 67 21.37 1.29 -5.91
CA PHE A 67 22.15 2.50 -5.83
C PHE A 67 23.62 2.21 -6.14
N PRO A 68 24.22 2.92 -7.11
CA PRO A 68 25.67 2.94 -7.25
C PRO A 68 26.34 3.38 -5.94
N ASP A 69 27.48 2.78 -5.59
CA ASP A 69 28.16 3.05 -4.31
C ASP A 69 28.56 4.52 -4.17
N ASP A 70 28.98 5.17 -5.25
CA ASP A 70 29.32 6.59 -5.32
C ASP A 70 28.09 7.51 -5.15
N GLN A 71 26.88 6.98 -5.39
CA GLN A 71 25.62 7.71 -5.27
C GLN A 71 24.88 7.44 -3.95
N LYS A 72 25.37 6.54 -3.08
CA LYS A 72 24.72 6.29 -1.78
C LYS A 72 24.67 7.53 -0.89
N GLN A 73 25.68 8.40 -1.00
CA GLN A 73 25.74 9.66 -0.23
C GLN A 73 24.68 10.67 -0.69
N SER A 74 24.19 10.59 -1.93
CA SER A 74 23.18 11.50 -2.46
C SER A 74 21.73 11.09 -2.12
N ILE A 75 21.53 9.91 -1.50
CA ILE A 75 20.21 9.40 -1.09
C ILE A 75 19.45 10.42 -0.24
N LYS A 76 20.10 10.95 0.81
CA LYS A 76 19.49 11.94 1.71
C LYS A 76 19.04 13.18 0.94
N ALA A 77 19.92 13.73 0.09
CA ALA A 77 19.62 14.91 -0.72
C ALA A 77 18.44 14.66 -1.69
N MET A 78 18.38 13.47 -2.30
CA MET A 78 17.28 13.08 -3.18
C MET A 78 15.95 12.90 -2.43
N ALA A 79 15.96 12.25 -1.25
CA ALA A 79 14.78 12.11 -0.41
C ALA A 79 14.25 13.48 0.02
N LEU A 80 15.14 14.37 0.50
CA LEU A 80 14.76 15.72 0.93
C LEU A 80 14.24 16.58 -0.23
N GLY A 81 14.91 16.56 -1.37
CA GLY A 81 14.45 17.27 -2.57
C GLY A 81 13.06 16.80 -3.02
N THR A 82 12.80 15.49 -2.89
CA THR A 82 11.50 14.90 -3.19
C THR A 82 10.43 15.36 -2.22
N TYR A 83 10.68 15.27 -0.92
CA TYR A 83 9.74 15.76 0.10
C TYR A 83 9.35 17.21 -0.17
N LYS A 84 10.33 18.10 -0.39
CA LYS A 84 10.09 19.52 -0.69
C LYS A 84 9.25 19.71 -1.96
N SER A 85 9.52 18.95 -3.02
CA SER A 85 8.78 19.05 -4.28
C SER A 85 7.32 18.60 -4.22
N ILE A 86 6.95 17.81 -3.19
CA ILE A 86 5.60 17.23 -3.06
C ILE A 86 4.82 17.89 -1.93
N ALA A 87 5.50 18.29 -0.85
CA ALA A 87 4.87 18.80 0.37
C ALA A 87 4.04 20.08 0.14
N GLU A 88 4.36 20.87 -0.90
CA GLU A 88 3.60 22.07 -1.24
C GLU A 88 2.24 21.77 -1.90
N GLU A 89 2.11 20.65 -2.60
CA GLU A 89 0.90 20.30 -3.37
C GLU A 89 0.00 19.27 -2.65
N GLU A 90 0.58 18.43 -1.81
CA GLU A 90 -0.11 17.30 -1.20
C GLU A 90 -0.82 17.68 0.11
N LYS A 91 -2.11 17.33 0.20
CA LYS A 91 -2.98 17.66 1.33
C LYS A 91 -3.18 16.49 2.29
N ASP A 92 -2.88 15.27 1.85
CA ASP A 92 -2.99 14.09 2.70
C ASP A 92 -1.90 14.09 3.78
N GLU A 93 -2.31 14.20 5.05
CA GLU A 93 -1.38 14.29 6.17
C GLU A 93 -0.62 12.98 6.39
N GLY A 94 -1.26 11.82 6.21
CA GLY A 94 -0.60 10.52 6.32
C GLY A 94 0.46 10.34 5.24
N TYR A 95 0.17 10.79 4.03
CA TYR A 95 1.12 10.82 2.93
C TYR A 95 2.33 11.70 3.26
N ARG A 96 2.09 12.92 3.73
CA ARG A 96 3.16 13.86 4.11
C ARG A 96 4.02 13.31 5.24
N ALA A 97 3.39 12.70 6.25
CA ALA A 97 4.07 12.13 7.39
C ALA A 97 4.98 10.96 6.97
N LEU A 98 4.53 10.09 6.07
CA LEU A 98 5.35 8.99 5.55
C LEU A 98 6.54 9.50 4.72
N LEU A 99 6.35 10.55 3.91
CA LEU A 99 7.48 11.18 3.21
C LEU A 99 8.48 11.82 4.16
N ALA A 100 8.00 12.47 5.22
CA ALA A 100 8.86 13.06 6.24
C ALA A 100 9.66 11.97 6.97
N ASP A 101 9.02 10.85 7.34
CA ASP A 101 9.65 9.69 7.98
C ASP A 101 10.72 9.04 7.08
N ILE A 102 10.48 8.95 5.76
CA ILE A 102 11.53 8.51 4.81
C ILE A 102 12.76 9.43 4.89
N VAL A 103 12.57 10.75 4.94
CA VAL A 103 13.67 11.71 5.04
C VAL A 103 14.38 11.59 6.37
N GLU A 104 13.64 11.52 7.48
CA GLU A 104 14.17 11.37 8.84
C GLU A 104 15.05 10.11 8.97
N GLN A 105 14.57 8.95 8.50
CA GLN A 105 15.35 7.71 8.57
C GLN A 105 16.61 7.73 7.68
N THR A 106 16.68 8.62 6.68
CA THR A 106 17.91 8.83 5.91
C THR A 106 18.95 9.73 6.60
N GLU A 107 18.61 10.37 7.73
CA GLU A 107 19.54 11.26 8.44
C GLU A 107 20.57 10.51 9.27
N ASP A 108 20.12 9.49 10.00
CA ASP A 108 21.00 8.74 10.93
C ASP A 108 21.74 7.60 10.22
N ASN A 109 21.03 6.78 9.44
CA ASN A 109 21.63 5.61 8.80
C ASN A 109 20.83 5.12 7.60
N VAL A 110 21.28 5.49 6.40
CA VAL A 110 20.66 5.04 5.15
C VAL A 110 20.86 3.54 4.97
N LEU A 111 19.77 2.78 4.96
CA LEU A 111 19.79 1.35 4.67
C LEU A 111 19.83 1.11 3.15
N ALA A 112 21.04 1.11 2.58
CA ALA A 112 21.28 0.90 1.15
C ALA A 112 22.20 -0.30 0.84
N PRO A 113 21.75 -1.55 1.08
CA PRO A 113 22.56 -2.73 0.79
C PRO A 113 22.73 -2.95 -0.71
N ASP A 114 23.88 -3.49 -1.10
CA ASP A 114 24.04 -4.14 -2.40
C ASP A 114 23.44 -5.54 -2.33
N LEU A 115 22.21 -5.71 -2.85
CA LEU A 115 21.49 -6.97 -2.79
C LEU A 115 22.16 -8.14 -3.55
N LEU A 116 23.14 -7.87 -4.42
CA LEU A 116 23.85 -8.88 -5.18
C LEU A 116 25.15 -9.32 -4.50
N ASN A 117 25.85 -8.37 -3.88
CA ASN A 117 27.18 -8.59 -3.35
C ASN A 117 27.21 -8.70 -1.81
N ASP A 118 26.28 -8.04 -1.10
CA ASP A 118 26.24 -8.09 0.36
C ASP A 118 25.69 -9.44 0.86
N HIS A 119 26.21 -9.89 2.00
CA HIS A 119 25.73 -11.11 2.62
C HIS A 119 24.26 -10.94 3.10
N PRO A 120 23.28 -11.74 2.64
CA PRO A 120 21.85 -11.51 2.91
C PRO A 120 21.47 -11.42 4.40
N LYS A 121 22.15 -12.22 5.23
CA LYS A 121 21.99 -12.20 6.70
C LYS A 121 22.16 -10.81 7.33
N ILE A 122 22.93 -9.89 6.74
CA ILE A 122 23.14 -8.55 7.30
C ILE A 122 21.84 -7.76 7.25
N LEU A 123 21.19 -7.70 6.09
CA LEU A 123 19.90 -7.03 5.92
C LEU A 123 18.82 -7.72 6.75
N LEU A 124 18.74 -9.06 6.70
CA LEU A 124 17.74 -9.81 7.45
C LEU A 124 17.86 -9.59 8.96
N LYS A 125 19.07 -9.53 9.53
CA LYS A 125 19.27 -9.22 10.95
C LYS A 125 18.75 -7.83 11.33
N LYS A 126 18.96 -6.83 10.46
CA LYS A 126 18.44 -5.47 10.69
C LYS A 126 16.91 -5.43 10.64
N LEU A 127 16.31 -6.13 9.67
CA LEU A 127 14.85 -6.17 9.51
C LEU A 127 14.17 -7.03 10.59
N ALA A 128 14.82 -8.08 11.07
CA ALA A 128 14.31 -8.97 12.11
C ALA A 128 14.56 -8.45 13.55
N ASP A 129 15.19 -7.29 13.72
CA ASP A 129 15.31 -6.63 15.02
C ASP A 129 13.90 -6.42 15.60
N PRO A 130 13.56 -7.04 16.74
CA PRO A 130 12.19 -7.12 17.27
C PRO A 130 11.61 -5.77 17.68
N ARG A 131 12.40 -4.70 17.65
CA ARG A 131 11.93 -3.35 17.93
C ARG A 131 11.03 -2.83 16.79
N ASN A 132 10.05 -2.06 17.21
CA ASN A 132 9.14 -1.31 16.36
C ASN A 132 8.42 -2.19 15.33
N PHE A 133 7.64 -3.16 15.80
CA PHE A 133 6.66 -3.86 14.96
C PHE A 133 5.26 -3.30 15.21
N ILE A 134 4.38 -3.46 14.24
CA ILE A 134 2.94 -3.31 14.45
C ILE A 134 2.46 -4.57 15.17
N GLU A 135 2.19 -4.47 16.47
CA GLU A 135 1.88 -5.61 17.37
C GLU A 135 0.45 -6.15 17.25
N ASP A 136 -0.49 -5.36 16.74
CA ASP A 136 -1.88 -5.82 16.51
C ASP A 136 -2.34 -5.44 15.09
N PRO A 137 -1.85 -6.15 14.05
CA PRO A 137 -2.19 -5.84 12.67
C PRO A 137 -3.70 -5.85 12.37
N SER A 138 -4.49 -6.61 13.15
CA SER A 138 -5.94 -6.71 12.97
C SER A 138 -6.67 -5.37 13.12
N LYS A 139 -6.13 -4.46 13.94
CA LYS A 139 -6.68 -3.12 14.19
C LYS A 139 -6.12 -2.04 13.28
N VAL A 140 -5.04 -2.35 12.56
CA VAL A 140 -4.24 -1.35 11.84
C VAL A 140 -4.47 -1.44 10.34
N PHE A 141 -4.45 -2.66 9.79
CA PHE A 141 -4.60 -2.88 8.36
C PHE A 141 -6.08 -2.95 7.99
N GLN A 142 -6.47 -2.24 6.93
CA GLN A 142 -7.84 -2.24 6.41
C GLN A 142 -7.88 -2.71 4.96
N PRO A 143 -8.95 -3.43 4.55
CA PRO A 143 -9.14 -3.80 3.16
C PRO A 143 -9.19 -2.55 2.28
N PHE A 144 -8.49 -2.60 1.16
CA PHE A 144 -8.46 -1.49 0.21
C PHE A 144 -8.85 -1.96 -1.19
N LEU A 145 -9.37 -1.03 -1.98
CA LEU A 145 -9.63 -1.22 -3.41
C LEU A 145 -8.94 -0.10 -4.19
N THR A 146 -8.29 -0.46 -5.30
CA THR A 146 -7.81 0.55 -6.26
C THR A 146 -9.00 1.24 -6.92
N GLU A 147 -8.85 2.49 -7.39
CA GLU A 147 -9.96 3.21 -8.05
C GLU A 147 -10.49 2.48 -9.28
N LYS A 148 -9.59 1.83 -10.02
CA LYS A 148 -9.94 0.97 -11.16
C LYS A 148 -10.82 -0.21 -10.72
N SER A 149 -10.49 -0.84 -9.60
CA SER A 149 -11.26 -1.95 -9.04
C SER A 149 -12.59 -1.49 -8.48
N LYS A 150 -12.60 -0.38 -7.73
CA LYS A 150 -13.82 0.26 -7.22
C LYS A 150 -14.79 0.60 -8.36
N SER A 151 -14.27 1.18 -9.45
CA SER A 151 -15.08 1.50 -10.65
C SER A 151 -15.65 0.25 -11.31
N ALA A 152 -14.86 -0.82 -11.43
CA ALA A 152 -15.31 -2.09 -12.01
C ALA A 152 -16.38 -2.77 -11.13
N VAL A 153 -16.17 -2.80 -9.82
CA VAL A 153 -17.15 -3.35 -8.85
C VAL A 153 -18.45 -2.54 -8.89
N ASN A 154 -18.36 -1.20 -8.87
CA ASN A 154 -19.53 -0.34 -8.98
C ASN A 154 -20.30 -0.57 -10.28
N LEU A 155 -19.61 -0.68 -11.42
CA LEU A 155 -20.25 -0.98 -12.70
C LEU A 155 -20.96 -2.34 -12.68
N GLN A 156 -20.36 -3.35 -12.05
CA GLN A 156 -20.98 -4.66 -11.89
C GLN A 156 -22.24 -4.59 -11.02
N VAL A 157 -22.19 -3.86 -9.89
CA VAL A 157 -23.34 -3.62 -9.01
C VAL A 157 -24.47 -2.91 -9.75
N GLU A 158 -24.17 -1.86 -10.52
CA GLU A 158 -25.18 -1.14 -11.32
C GLU A 158 -25.79 -2.03 -12.41
N LYS A 159 -24.98 -2.88 -13.05
CA LYS A 159 -25.49 -3.88 -14.01
C LYS A 159 -26.44 -4.88 -13.34
N HIS A 160 -26.15 -5.32 -12.11
CA HIS A 160 -27.03 -6.22 -11.37
C HIS A 160 -28.35 -5.54 -11.00
N LYS A 161 -28.30 -4.30 -10.50
CA LYS A 161 -29.51 -3.50 -10.22
C LYS A 161 -30.39 -3.31 -11.46
N ALA A 162 -29.79 -2.93 -12.60
CA ALA A 162 -30.52 -2.75 -13.84
C ALA A 162 -31.17 -4.06 -14.34
N ASN A 163 -30.46 -5.19 -14.21
CA ASN A 163 -30.98 -6.50 -14.56
C ASN A 163 -32.14 -6.93 -13.65
N ILE A 164 -32.03 -6.70 -12.34
CA ILE A 164 -33.11 -6.96 -11.37
C ILE A 164 -34.35 -6.15 -11.74
N LEU A 165 -34.19 -4.84 -11.95
CA LEU A 165 -35.30 -3.95 -12.31
C LEU A 165 -35.97 -4.39 -13.62
N ARG A 166 -35.17 -4.79 -14.62
CA ARG A 166 -35.68 -5.30 -15.90
C ARG A 166 -36.43 -6.61 -15.71
N ALA A 167 -35.85 -7.59 -15.03
CA ALA A 167 -36.48 -8.89 -14.78
C ALA A 167 -37.77 -8.75 -13.97
N PHE A 168 -37.78 -7.84 -12.99
CA PHE A 168 -38.96 -7.51 -12.20
C PHE A 168 -40.07 -6.91 -13.06
N LYS A 169 -39.76 -5.94 -13.93
CA LYS A 169 -40.74 -5.36 -14.88
C LYS A 169 -41.37 -6.40 -15.82
N HIS A 170 -40.63 -7.45 -16.18
CA HIS A 170 -41.10 -8.52 -17.04
C HIS A 170 -41.61 -9.75 -16.28
N HIS A 171 -41.81 -9.65 -14.96
CA HIS A 171 -42.33 -10.73 -14.11
C HIS A 171 -41.48 -12.01 -14.14
N HIS A 172 -40.19 -11.90 -14.47
CA HIS A 172 -39.23 -13.01 -14.46
C HIS A 172 -38.63 -13.18 -13.05
N TYR A 173 -39.49 -13.51 -12.09
CA TYR A 173 -39.13 -13.61 -10.67
C TYR A 173 -37.99 -14.59 -10.33
N PRO A 174 -37.83 -15.74 -11.02
CA PRO A 174 -36.67 -16.60 -10.78
C PRO A 174 -35.33 -15.91 -11.09
N ILE A 175 -35.28 -15.07 -12.12
CA ILE A 175 -34.07 -14.31 -12.47
C ILE A 175 -33.83 -13.20 -11.44
N VAL A 176 -34.89 -12.58 -10.92
CA VAL A 176 -34.80 -11.59 -9.85
C VAL A 176 -34.18 -12.22 -8.60
N GLN A 177 -34.65 -13.40 -8.19
CA GLN A 177 -34.12 -14.12 -7.03
C GLN A 177 -32.64 -14.45 -7.20
N ILE A 178 -32.25 -15.07 -8.33
CA ILE A 178 -30.84 -15.38 -8.62
C ILE A 178 -29.96 -14.12 -8.52
N LYS A 179 -30.41 -12.99 -9.09
CA LYS A 179 -29.62 -11.75 -9.07
C LYS A 179 -29.59 -11.06 -7.71
N LEU A 180 -30.61 -11.24 -6.88
CA LEU A 180 -30.60 -10.79 -5.48
C LEU A 180 -29.67 -11.66 -4.64
N ASP A 181 -29.69 -12.98 -4.81
CA ASP A 181 -28.82 -13.92 -4.11
C ASP A 181 -27.34 -13.66 -4.44
N GLU A 182 -27.02 -13.42 -5.72
CA GLU A 182 -25.68 -12.98 -6.15
C GLU A 182 -25.25 -11.65 -5.49
N LEU A 183 -26.18 -10.71 -5.30
CA LEU A 183 -25.92 -9.41 -4.66
C LEU A 183 -25.71 -9.53 -3.15
N ILE A 184 -26.47 -10.41 -2.49
CA ILE A 184 -26.31 -10.72 -1.06
C ILE A 184 -24.96 -11.39 -0.82
N ALA A 185 -24.58 -12.35 -1.69
CA ALA A 185 -23.28 -13.01 -1.64
C ALA A 185 -22.10 -12.05 -1.86
N LEU A 186 -22.31 -10.91 -2.53
CA LEU A 186 -21.29 -9.86 -2.70
C LEU A 186 -21.13 -8.93 -1.49
N GLN A 187 -22.10 -8.91 -0.57
CA GLN A 187 -22.08 -8.07 0.65
C GLN A 187 -21.60 -8.81 1.92
N SER A 188 -21.43 -10.13 1.83
CA SER A 188 -20.99 -11.01 2.93
C SER A 188 -19.48 -11.30 2.88
#